data_AF-A0A510KA91-F1
#
_entry.id   AF-A0A510KA91-F1
#
_cell.length_a   1.000
_cell.length_b   1.000
_cell.length_c   1.000
_cell.angle_alpha   90.00
_cell.angle_beta   90.00
_cell.angle_gamma   90.00
#
_symmetry.space_group_name_H-M   'P 1'
#
loop_
_entity.id
_entity.type
_entity.pdbx_description
1 polymer ?
#
loop_
_entity_poly.entity_id
_entity_poly.type
_entity_poly.pdbx_seq_one_letter_code
_entity_poly.pdbx_strand_id
1 'polypeptide(L)'
;MKKLIIVVVSLMVTTSSFAGYTSDMINRMEIKEKSVEDSFGGSNAEMKEASSVILESWDNELNEVYKLLMSKLSKKEQLKLRNEERAWIKRKERVAKDAADKFCGTVNGQKLCGTGYGLEYTQSLINSTKGRAIELSKRYEKLK
;
A
#
# COMPACT_ATOMS: atom_id res chain seq x y z
N MET A 1 46.31 21.94 -5.03
CA MET A 1 45.81 20.63 -5.49
C MET A 1 44.32 20.59 -5.28
N LYS A 2 43.56 20.59 -6.39
CA LYS A 2 42.09 20.59 -6.42
C LYS A 2 41.56 19.24 -5.95
N LYS A 3 40.55 19.24 -5.09
CA LYS A 3 39.54 18.16 -5.06
C LYS A 3 38.20 18.82 -5.34
N LEU A 4 37.76 18.67 -6.59
CA LEU A 4 36.43 19.03 -7.06
C LEU A 4 35.44 18.08 -6.39
N ILE A 5 34.64 18.59 -5.46
CA ILE A 5 33.46 17.88 -4.98
C ILE A 5 32.39 18.08 -6.04
N ILE A 6 32.17 17.04 -6.85
CA ILE A 6 31.02 16.97 -7.75
C ILE A 6 29.80 16.76 -6.86
N VAL A 7 29.13 17.85 -6.50
CA VAL A 7 27.76 17.80 -6.00
C VAL A 7 26.90 17.39 -7.19
N VAL A 8 26.57 16.09 -7.27
CA VAL A 8 25.54 15.62 -8.19
C VAL A 8 24.21 16.12 -7.61
N VAL A 9 23.87 17.35 -7.97
CA VAL A 9 22.49 17.84 -7.91
C VAL A 9 21.72 16.94 -8.86
N SER A 10 21.10 15.88 -8.33
CA SER A 10 20.12 15.11 -9.06
C SER A 10 18.97 16.06 -9.36
N LEU A 11 19.00 16.59 -10.58
CA LEU A 11 18.00 17.40 -11.23
C LEU A 11 16.66 16.67 -11.09
N MET A 12 15.85 17.04 -10.09
CA MET A 12 14.44 16.67 -10.06
C MET A 12 13.80 17.43 -11.21
N VAL A 13 13.71 16.75 -12.35
CA VAL A 13 12.94 17.20 -13.50
C VAL A 13 11.52 17.44 -13.00
N THR A 14 11.17 18.72 -12.88
CA THR A 14 9.80 19.16 -12.62
C THR A 14 8.99 18.89 -13.87
N THR A 15 8.46 17.67 -14.01
CA THR A 15 7.30 17.47 -14.86
C THR A 15 6.09 17.93 -14.07
N SER A 16 5.64 19.15 -14.33
CA SER A 16 4.29 19.59 -14.01
C SER A 16 3.31 18.78 -14.86
N SER A 17 3.11 17.51 -14.48
CA SER A 17 2.04 16.68 -15.01
C SER A 17 0.72 17.26 -14.54
N PHE A 18 -0.21 17.50 -15.46
CA PHE A 18 -1.62 17.77 -15.15
C PHE A 18 -2.08 16.72 -14.12
N ALA A 19 -2.21 17.11 -12.84
CA ALA A 19 -2.29 16.15 -11.74
C ALA A 19 -3.64 15.42 -11.80
N GLY A 20 -3.57 14.13 -12.13
CA GLY A 20 -4.73 13.24 -12.06
C GLY A 20 -4.99 12.79 -10.62
N TYR A 21 -6.18 12.23 -10.39
CA TYR A 21 -6.56 11.66 -9.10
C TYR A 21 -5.53 10.63 -8.59
N THR A 22 -4.92 9.83 -9.47
CA THR A 22 -3.87 8.88 -9.13
C THR A 22 -2.64 9.58 -8.54
N SER A 23 -2.19 10.67 -9.15
CA SER A 23 -1.04 11.43 -8.67
C SER A 23 -1.33 12.07 -7.32
N ASP A 24 -2.52 12.66 -7.15
CA ASP A 24 -2.92 13.29 -5.89
C ASP A 24 -3.01 12.27 -4.75
N MET A 25 -3.56 11.08 -5.02
CA MET A 25 -3.64 9.98 -4.06
C MET A 25 -2.24 9.49 -3.64
N ILE A 26 -1.31 9.33 -4.59
CA ILE A 26 0.07 8.96 -4.28
C ILE A 26 0.73 10.04 -3.40
N ASN A 27 0.58 11.32 -3.74
CA ASN A 27 1.14 12.42 -2.96
C ASN A 27 0.59 12.44 -1.51
N ARG A 28 -0.72 12.22 -1.32
CA ARG A 28 -1.31 12.12 0.03
C ARG A 28 -0.71 10.96 0.82
N MET A 29 -0.51 9.82 0.18
CA MET A 29 0.08 8.64 0.83
C MET A 29 1.57 8.80 1.11
N GLU A 30 2.34 9.46 0.26
CA GLU A 30 3.75 9.77 0.54
C GLU A 30 3.91 10.68 1.76
N ILE A 31 3.06 11.70 1.89
CA ILE A 31 3.02 12.56 3.08
C ILE A 31 2.69 11.74 4.33
N LYS A 32 1.72 10.82 4.21
CA LYS A 32 1.30 9.96 5.32
C LYS A 32 2.37 8.95 5.73
N GLU A 33 3.02 8.30 4.77
CA GLU A 33 4.15 7.39 4.99
C GLU A 33 5.30 8.13 5.70
N LYS A 34 5.64 9.35 5.26
CA LYS A 34 6.66 10.19 5.91
C LYS A 34 6.27 10.61 7.34
N SER A 35 4.98 10.83 7.61
CA SER A 35 4.50 11.26 8.94
C SER A 35 4.69 10.24 10.05
N VAL A 36 4.96 8.97 9.71
CA VAL A 36 5.16 7.88 10.68
C VAL A 36 6.59 7.32 10.64
N GLU A 37 7.50 7.92 9.88
CA GLU A 37 8.87 7.43 9.66
C GLU A 37 9.67 7.33 10.96
N ASP A 38 9.58 8.34 11.83
CA ASP A 38 10.27 8.35 13.12
C ASP A 38 9.73 7.27 14.09
N SER A 39 8.53 6.74 13.84
CA SER A 39 7.92 5.69 14.66
C SER A 39 8.47 4.28 14.36
N PHE A 40 9.41 4.12 13.41
CA PHE A 40 10.03 2.83 13.10
C PHE A 40 11.21 2.44 14.02
N GLY A 41 11.67 3.32 14.91
CA GLY A 41 13.04 3.28 15.47
C GLY A 41 13.35 2.33 16.64
N GLY A 42 12.38 1.62 17.24
CA GLY A 42 12.63 0.93 18.53
C GLY A 42 12.44 -0.60 18.55
N SER A 43 11.37 -1.12 17.95
CA SER A 43 10.99 -2.54 18.08
C SER A 43 10.07 -3.01 16.94
N ASN A 44 9.99 -4.33 16.72
CA ASN A 44 9.04 -4.91 15.77
C ASN A 44 7.57 -4.56 16.10
N ALA A 45 7.27 -4.25 17.36
CA ALA A 45 5.93 -3.81 17.77
C ALA A 45 5.65 -2.38 17.27
N GLU A 46 6.56 -1.44 17.51
CA GLU A 46 6.45 -0.05 17.03
C GLU A 46 6.44 0.02 15.50
N MET A 47 7.31 -0.76 14.84
CA MET A 47 7.31 -0.84 13.38
C MET A 47 5.98 -1.35 12.83
N LYS A 48 5.36 -2.35 13.47
CA LYS A 48 4.06 -2.87 13.07
C LYS A 48 2.95 -1.87 13.30
N GLU A 49 2.99 -1.11 14.40
CA GLU A 49 2.02 -0.06 14.71
C GLU A 49 2.07 1.06 13.65
N ALA A 50 3.26 1.59 13.37
CA ALA A 50 3.48 2.58 12.31
C ALA A 50 3.02 2.06 10.93
N SER A 51 3.34 0.80 10.61
CA SER A 51 2.89 0.14 9.38
C SER A 51 1.36 -0.01 9.33
N SER A 52 0.71 -0.24 10.46
CA SER A 52 -0.76 -0.37 10.51
C SER A 52 -1.46 0.95 10.18
N VAL A 53 -0.88 2.08 10.59
CA VAL A 53 -1.36 3.42 10.20
C VAL A 53 -1.24 3.65 8.69
N ILE A 54 -0.14 3.20 8.06
CA ILE A 54 0.03 3.25 6.61
C ILE A 54 -1.00 2.37 5.91
N LEU A 55 -1.22 1.15 6.41
CA LEU A 55 -2.21 0.22 5.86
C LEU A 55 -3.62 0.80 5.89
N GLU A 56 -4.04 1.34 7.03
CA GLU A 56 -5.35 1.98 7.18
C GLU A 56 -5.52 3.14 6.20
N SER A 57 -4.47 3.94 6.02
CA SER A 57 -4.50 5.08 5.10
C SER A 57 -4.64 4.64 3.65
N TRP A 58 -3.92 3.59 3.23
CA TRP A 58 -4.08 3.00 1.89
C TRP A 58 -5.46 2.36 1.70
N ASP A 59 -6.04 1.75 2.74
CA ASP A 59 -7.39 1.18 2.67
C ASP A 59 -8.45 2.28 2.54
N ASN A 60 -8.27 3.41 3.21
CA ASN A 60 -9.11 4.59 3.05
C ASN A 60 -9.07 5.13 1.61
N GLU A 61 -7.88 5.33 1.04
CA GLU A 61 -7.74 5.76 -0.37
C GLU A 61 -8.36 4.76 -1.35
N LEU A 62 -8.16 3.46 -1.12
CA LEU A 62 -8.79 2.39 -1.91
C LEU A 62 -10.32 2.47 -1.86
N ASN A 63 -10.89 2.66 -0.66
CA ASN A 63 -12.34 2.74 -0.46
C ASN A 63 -12.94 4.00 -1.11
N GLU A 64 -12.24 5.13 -1.05
CA GLU A 64 -12.68 6.36 -1.71
C GLU A 64 -12.71 6.21 -3.24
N VAL A 65 -11.64 5.69 -3.84
CA VAL A 65 -11.63 5.48 -5.30
C VAL A 65 -12.62 4.42 -5.75
N TYR A 66 -12.86 3.39 -4.93
CA TYR A 66 -13.90 2.41 -5.17
C TYR A 66 -15.29 3.06 -5.19
N LYS A 67 -15.63 3.93 -4.22
CA LYS A 67 -16.91 4.67 -4.21
C LYS A 67 -17.06 5.55 -5.46
N LEU A 68 -15.98 6.23 -5.87
CA LEU A 68 -15.96 7.06 -7.08
C LEU A 68 -16.19 6.25 -8.37
N LEU A 69 -15.62 5.05 -8.48
CA LEU A 69 -15.92 4.13 -9.57
C LEU A 69 -17.38 3.70 -9.53
N MET A 70 -17.87 3.29 -8.36
CA MET A 70 -19.24 2.78 -8.20
C MET A 70 -20.31 3.83 -8.53
N SER A 71 -20.03 5.12 -8.42
CA SER A 71 -20.96 6.20 -8.80
C SER A 71 -21.04 6.44 -10.32
N LYS A 72 -20.00 6.08 -11.08
CA LYS A 72 -19.92 6.30 -12.54
C LYS A 72 -20.21 5.07 -13.38
N LEU A 73 -19.92 3.88 -12.87
CA LEU A 73 -20.07 2.62 -13.61
C LEU A 73 -21.53 2.22 -13.84
N SER A 74 -21.81 1.53 -14.95
CA SER A 74 -23.11 0.90 -15.19
C SER A 74 -23.39 -0.22 -14.16
N LYS A 75 -24.65 -0.65 -14.01
CA LYS A 75 -25.01 -1.72 -13.07
C LYS A 75 -24.26 -3.03 -13.31
N LYS A 76 -24.01 -3.38 -14.57
CA LYS A 76 -23.23 -4.58 -14.94
C LYS A 76 -21.77 -4.45 -14.50
N GLU A 77 -21.16 -3.30 -14.71
CA GLU A 77 -19.77 -3.03 -14.32
C GLU A 77 -19.61 -2.92 -12.80
N GLN A 78 -20.58 -2.31 -12.10
CA GLN A 78 -20.63 -2.31 -10.63
C GLN A 78 -20.66 -3.74 -10.06
N LEU A 79 -21.47 -4.63 -10.65
CA LEU A 79 -21.52 -6.03 -10.23
C LEU A 79 -20.16 -6.72 -10.47
N LYS A 80 -19.53 -6.46 -11.62
CA LYS A 80 -18.20 -6.98 -11.93
C LYS A 80 -17.16 -6.49 -10.92
N LEU A 81 -17.09 -5.19 -10.65
CA LEU A 81 -16.14 -4.60 -9.71
C LEU A 81 -16.33 -5.15 -8.28
N ARG A 82 -17.56 -5.30 -7.81
CA ARG A 82 -17.83 -5.94 -6.50
C ARG A 82 -17.27 -7.36 -6.40
N ASN A 83 -17.41 -8.14 -7.47
CA ASN A 83 -16.89 -9.51 -7.50
C ASN A 83 -15.36 -9.52 -7.59
N GLU A 84 -14.77 -8.59 -8.33
CA GLU A 84 -13.31 -8.38 -8.36
C GLU A 84 -12.76 -8.03 -6.97
N GLU A 85 -13.36 -7.08 -6.24
CA GLU A 85 -12.93 -6.71 -4.89
C GLU A 85 -13.05 -7.87 -3.91
N ARG A 86 -14.17 -8.61 -3.91
CA ARG A 86 -14.34 -9.79 -3.05
C ARG A 86 -13.29 -10.86 -3.32
N ALA A 87 -12.95 -11.10 -4.59
CA ALA A 87 -11.92 -12.05 -4.96
C ALA A 87 -10.52 -11.53 -4.61
N TRP A 88 -10.27 -10.23 -4.78
CA TRP A 88 -9.03 -9.59 -4.41
C TRP A 88 -8.78 -9.65 -2.89
N ILE A 89 -9.76 -9.35 -2.05
CA ILE A 89 -9.65 -9.44 -0.58
C ILE A 89 -9.20 -10.85 -0.16
N LYS A 90 -9.83 -11.90 -0.69
CA LYS A 90 -9.43 -13.29 -0.39
C LYS A 90 -7.98 -13.58 -0.80
N ARG A 91 -7.54 -13.07 -1.96
CA ARG A 91 -6.15 -13.24 -2.42
C ARG A 91 -5.17 -12.44 -1.58
N LYS A 92 -5.50 -11.19 -1.21
CA LYS A 92 -4.71 -10.31 -0.34
C LYS A 92 -4.38 -11.01 0.97
N GLU A 93 -5.40 -11.54 1.65
CA GLU A 93 -5.22 -12.25 2.92
C GLU A 93 -4.34 -13.50 2.80
N ARG A 94 -4.56 -14.30 1.76
CA ARG A 94 -3.76 -15.50 1.52
C ARG A 94 -2.30 -15.14 1.26
N VAL A 95 -2.02 -14.18 0.39
CA VAL A 95 -0.65 -13.75 0.06
C VAL A 95 0.06 -13.16 1.29
N ALA A 96 -0.63 -12.38 2.12
CA ALA A 96 -0.07 -11.85 3.35
C ALA A 96 0.27 -12.95 4.35
N LYS A 97 -0.62 -13.93 4.53
CA LYS A 97 -0.37 -15.09 5.39
C LYS A 97 0.78 -15.95 4.87
N ASP A 98 0.80 -16.28 3.58
CA ASP A 98 1.87 -17.09 2.96
C ASP A 98 3.24 -16.42 3.10
N ALA A 99 3.30 -15.09 2.99
CA ALA A 99 4.53 -14.32 3.21
C ALA A 99 4.97 -14.37 4.68
N ALA A 100 4.06 -14.12 5.61
CA ALA A 100 4.32 -14.10 7.04
C ALA A 100 4.68 -15.47 7.62
N ASP A 101 4.13 -16.56 7.07
CA ASP A 101 4.37 -17.93 7.50
C ASP A 101 5.84 -18.35 7.40
N LYS A 102 6.67 -17.62 6.62
CA LYS A 102 8.13 -17.79 6.58
C LYS A 102 8.82 -17.49 7.93
N PHE A 103 8.17 -16.74 8.80
CA PHE A 103 8.63 -16.42 10.16
C PHE A 103 8.11 -17.39 11.22
N CYS A 104 7.50 -18.50 10.79
CA CYS A 104 6.99 -19.53 11.67
C CYS A 104 7.80 -20.82 11.56
N GLY A 105 7.83 -21.56 12.67
CA GLY A 105 8.30 -22.94 12.74
C GLY A 105 7.28 -23.81 13.46
N THR A 106 7.68 -25.05 13.76
CA THR A 106 6.87 -25.98 14.54
C THR A 106 7.68 -26.51 15.71
N VAL A 107 7.13 -26.40 16.91
CA VAL A 107 7.70 -26.95 18.15
C VAL A 107 6.63 -27.82 18.78
N ASN A 108 6.92 -29.11 18.97
CA ASN A 108 5.96 -30.10 19.53
C ASN A 108 4.60 -30.11 18.81
N GLY A 109 4.61 -29.98 17.47
CA GLY A 109 3.38 -29.94 16.66
C GLY A 109 2.61 -28.61 16.70
N GLN A 110 3.07 -27.62 17.48
CA GLN A 110 2.45 -26.31 17.55
C GLN A 110 3.18 -25.31 16.65
N LYS A 111 2.41 -24.50 15.92
CA LYS A 111 2.94 -23.40 15.11
C LYS A 111 3.42 -22.29 16.04
N LEU A 112 4.71 -21.97 15.94
CA LEU A 112 5.34 -20.88 16.68
C LEU A 112 5.84 -19.85 15.68
N CYS A 113 5.45 -18.59 15.82
CA CYS A 113 5.86 -17.52 14.92
C CYS A 113 6.61 -16.43 15.68
N GLY A 114 7.74 -15.98 15.12
CA GLY A 114 8.47 -14.83 15.66
C GLY A 114 7.72 -13.51 15.43
N THR A 115 8.18 -12.43 16.07
CA THR A 115 7.57 -11.10 15.93
C THR A 115 7.63 -10.54 14.51
N GLY A 116 8.56 -11.03 13.67
CA GLY A 116 8.62 -10.72 12.24
C GLY A 116 7.38 -11.14 11.45
N TYR A 117 6.61 -12.13 11.92
CA TYR A 117 5.34 -12.54 11.31
C TYR A 117 4.38 -11.36 11.18
N GLY A 118 4.20 -10.61 12.26
CA GLY A 118 3.25 -9.48 12.28
C GLY A 118 3.67 -8.36 11.36
N LEU A 119 4.98 -8.10 11.26
CA LEU A 119 5.53 -7.07 10.38
C LEU A 119 5.40 -7.45 8.91
N GLU A 120 5.80 -8.68 8.54
CA GLU A 120 5.71 -9.17 7.16
C GLU A 120 4.26 -9.26 6.67
N TYR A 121 3.35 -9.73 7.53
CA TYR A 121 1.92 -9.76 7.22
C TYR A 121 1.40 -8.35 6.91
N THR A 122 1.65 -7.37 7.78
CA THR A 122 1.21 -5.98 7.57
C THR A 122 1.84 -5.38 6.32
N GLN A 123 3.13 -5.61 6.07
CA GLN A 123 3.82 -5.10 4.87
C GLN A 123 3.21 -5.67 3.58
N SER A 124 2.91 -6.97 3.56
CA SER A 124 2.27 -7.62 2.41
C SER A 124 0.86 -7.10 2.15
N LEU A 125 0.10 -6.78 3.21
CA LEU A 125 -1.19 -6.09 3.10
C LEU A 125 -1.03 -4.68 2.51
N ILE A 126 -0.07 -3.88 3.00
CA ILE A 126 0.20 -2.52 2.47
C ILE A 126 0.47 -2.59 0.97
N ASN A 127 1.38 -3.46 0.54
CA ASN A 127 1.77 -3.59 -0.87
C ASN A 127 0.57 -3.96 -1.75
N SER A 128 -0.24 -4.91 -1.29
CA SER A 128 -1.44 -5.35 -2.02
C SER A 128 -2.50 -4.25 -2.10
N THR A 129 -2.75 -3.53 -1.00
CA THR A 129 -3.73 -2.43 -0.93
C THR A 129 -3.29 -1.23 -1.76
N LYS A 130 -2.02 -0.81 -1.66
CA LYS A 130 -1.41 0.23 -2.51
C LYS A 130 -1.54 -0.08 -3.99
N GLY A 131 -1.18 -1.31 -4.39
CA GLY A 131 -1.32 -1.77 -5.76
C GLY A 131 -2.77 -1.70 -6.27
N ARG A 132 -3.73 -2.16 -5.46
CA ARG A 132 -5.16 -2.12 -5.82
C ARG A 132 -5.69 -0.68 -5.90
N ALA A 133 -5.33 0.19 -4.96
CA ALA A 133 -5.74 1.60 -4.96
C ALA A 133 -5.28 2.30 -6.24
N ILE A 134 -4.00 2.15 -6.62
CA ILE A 134 -3.41 2.70 -7.85
C ILE A 134 -4.07 2.12 -9.11
N GLU A 135 -4.42 0.84 -9.09
CA GLU A 135 -5.14 0.23 -10.21
C GLU A 135 -6.55 0.83 -10.38
N LEU A 136 -7.31 0.95 -9.28
CA LEU A 136 -8.65 1.52 -9.30
C LEU A 136 -8.62 3.02 -9.66
N SER A 137 -7.63 3.78 -9.20
CA SER A 137 -7.47 5.20 -9.55
C SER A 137 -7.24 5.41 -11.03
N LYS A 138 -6.38 4.60 -11.64
CA LYS A 138 -6.16 4.61 -13.10
C LYS A 138 -7.41 4.22 -13.87
N ARG A 139 -8.22 3.29 -13.37
CA ARG A 139 -9.52 2.96 -13.97
C ARG A 139 -10.48 4.14 -13.87
N TYR A 140 -10.55 4.81 -12.72
CA TYR A 140 -11.41 5.98 -12.50
C TYR A 140 -11.06 7.15 -13.43
N GLU A 141 -9.77 7.43 -13.61
CA GLU A 141 -9.32 8.50 -14.50
C GLU A 141 -9.70 8.27 -15.97
N LYS A 142 -9.78 7.02 -16.42
CA LYS A 142 -10.23 6.67 -17.77
C LYS A 142 -11.74 6.83 -17.99
N LEU A 143 -12.51 7.05 -16.92
CA LEU A 143 -13.94 7.36 -16.99
C LEU A 143 -14.22 8.86 -16.98
N LYS A 144 -13.19 9.70 -16.85
CA LYS A 144 -13.30 11.16 -17.02
C LYS A 144 -13.29 11.50 -18.50
#